data_AF-A0A8J7XGY7-F1
#
_entry.id   AF-A0A8J7XGY7-F1
#
_cell.length_a   1.000
_cell.length_b   1.000
_cell.length_c   1.000
_cell.angle_alpha   90.00
_cell.angle_beta   90.00
_cell.angle_gamma   90.00
#
_symmetry.space_group_name_H-M   'P 1'
#
loop_
_entity.id
_entity.type
_entity.pdbx_description
1 polymer ?
#
loop_
_entity_poly.entity_id
_entity_poly.type
_entity_poly.pdbx_seq_one_letter_code
_entity_poly.pdbx_strand_id
1 'polypeptide(L)'
;MSLPRVNPQVLVRQEPEETYVIHMGTGKIYRFNETALTIMEACQQGMGEEELLDLLMDQESDRGTVEEDVMKTLSRFRELELVE
;
A
#
# COMPACT_ATOMS: atom_id res chain seq x y z
N MET A 1 12.68 8.48 0.14
CA MET A 1 13.13 7.65 -1.01
C MET A 1 11.94 7.45 -1.94
N SER A 2 12.06 6.65 -3.01
CA SER A 2 10.90 6.28 -3.84
C SER A 2 10.21 5.05 -3.25
N LEU A 3 8.88 4.99 -3.32
CA LEU A 3 8.12 3.81 -2.92
C LEU A 3 8.45 2.62 -3.84
N PRO A 4 8.34 1.37 -3.33
CA PRO A 4 8.53 0.18 -4.16
C PRO A 4 7.43 0.11 -5.23
N ARG A 5 7.72 -0.57 -6.33
CA ARG A 5 6.78 -0.71 -7.44
C ARG A 5 5.82 -1.85 -7.17
N VAL A 6 4.57 -1.73 -7.60
CA VAL A 6 3.61 -2.83 -7.49
C VAL A 6 3.99 -3.94 -8.47
N ASN A 7 3.97 -5.18 -7.98
CA ASN A 7 4.25 -6.36 -8.80
C ASN A 7 3.24 -6.41 -9.97
N PRO A 8 3.69 -6.59 -11.23
CA PRO A 8 2.80 -6.64 -12.40
C PRO A 8 1.71 -7.72 -12.35
N GLN A 9 1.87 -8.73 -11.50
CA GLN A 9 0.88 -9.78 -11.27
C GLN A 9 -0.16 -9.39 -10.21
N VAL A 10 -0.07 -8.21 -9.59
CA VAL A 10 -1.03 -7.71 -8.62
C VAL A 10 -2.10 -6.87 -9.32
N LEU A 11 -3.34 -7.18 -9.02
CA LEU A 11 -4.52 -6.48 -9.51
C LEU A 11 -5.30 -5.93 -8.32
N VAL A 12 -5.54 -4.61 -8.33
CA VAL A 12 -6.44 -3.96 -7.38
C VAL A 12 -7.83 -3.88 -8.01
N ARG A 13 -8.85 -4.36 -7.30
CA ARG A 13 -10.27 -4.33 -7.70
C ARG A 13 -11.06 -3.57 -6.66
N GLN A 14 -11.57 -2.41 -7.06
CA GLN A 14 -12.49 -1.60 -6.27
C GLN A 14 -13.92 -2.04 -6.59
N GLU A 15 -14.63 -2.55 -5.59
CA GLU A 15 -16.07 -2.83 -5.62
C GLU A 15 -16.80 -1.77 -4.79
N PRO A 16 -18.14 -1.63 -4.92
CA PRO A 16 -18.89 -0.57 -4.24
C PRO A 16 -18.76 -0.57 -2.71
N GLU A 17 -18.49 -1.72 -2.10
CA GLU A 17 -18.44 -1.89 -0.65
C GLU A 17 -17.04 -2.20 -0.12
N GLU A 18 -16.15 -2.78 -0.93
CA GLU A 18 -14.82 -3.22 -0.51
C GLU A 18 -13.80 -3.12 -1.66
N THR A 19 -12.51 -2.98 -1.32
CA THR A 19 -11.41 -3.09 -2.29
C THR A 19 -10.59 -4.35 -2.02
N TYR A 20 -10.33 -5.11 -3.09
CA TYR A 20 -9.57 -6.36 -3.06
C TYR A 20 -8.23 -6.20 -3.79
N VAL A 21 -7.20 -6.82 -3.23
CA VAL A 21 -5.87 -6.92 -3.84
C VAL A 21 -5.62 -8.37 -4.19
N ILE A 22 -5.46 -8.66 -5.48
CA ILE A 22 -5.38 -10.02 -6.02
C ILE A 22 -4.00 -10.24 -6.59
N HIS A 23 -3.27 -11.24 -6.08
CA HIS A 23 -2.00 -11.66 -6.66
C HIS A 23 -2.24 -12.79 -7.66
N MET A 24 -2.26 -12.47 -8.96
CA MET A 24 -2.59 -13.40 -10.05
C MET A 24 -1.63 -14.59 -10.16
N GLY A 25 -0.34 -14.40 -9.83
CA GLY A 25 0.64 -15.50 -9.82
C GLY A 25 0.43 -16.56 -8.74
N THR A 26 -0.06 -16.16 -7.56
CA THR A 26 -0.27 -17.08 -6.42
C THR A 26 -1.73 -17.46 -6.20
N GLY A 27 -2.67 -16.73 -6.82
CA GLY A 27 -4.11 -16.86 -6.62
C GLY A 27 -4.62 -16.31 -5.28
N LYS A 28 -3.77 -15.63 -4.51
CA LYS A 28 -4.15 -15.07 -3.20
C LYS A 28 -4.93 -13.77 -3.35
N ILE A 29 -5.94 -13.61 -2.49
CA ILE A 29 -6.77 -12.41 -2.41
C ILE A 29 -6.61 -11.83 -1.01
N TYR A 30 -6.37 -10.53 -0.94
CA TYR A 30 -6.21 -9.78 0.29
C TYR A 30 -7.28 -8.70 0.36
N ARG A 31 -7.78 -8.47 1.58
CA ARG A 31 -8.61 -7.31 1.91
C ARG A 31 -7.78 -6.37 2.75
N PHE A 32 -7.64 -5.14 2.27
CA PHE A 32 -6.88 -4.10 2.95
C PHE A 32 -7.81 -3.18 3.73
N ASN A 33 -7.28 -2.58 4.80
CA ASN A 33 -7.90 -1.42 5.42
C ASN A 33 -7.58 -0.16 4.59
N GLU A 34 -8.19 0.97 4.94
CA GLU A 34 -8.01 2.25 4.24
C GLU A 34 -6.54 2.65 4.10
N THR A 35 -5.78 2.61 5.20
CA THR A 35 -4.35 2.95 5.20
C THR A 35 -3.53 2.09 4.23
N ALA A 36 -3.71 0.76 4.25
CA ALA A 36 -2.98 -0.13 3.35
C ALA A 36 -3.38 0.05 1.89
N LEU A 37 -4.64 0.43 1.60
CA LEU A 37 -5.06 0.79 0.25
C LEU A 37 -4.38 2.06 -0.23
N THR A 38 -4.36 3.12 0.59
CA THR A 38 -3.67 4.38 0.26
C THR A 38 -2.19 4.14 -0.05
N ILE A 39 -1.51 3.32 0.75
CA ILE A 39 -0.10 2.95 0.52
C ILE A 39 0.05 2.17 -0.80
N MET A 40 -0.84 1.22 -1.08
CA MET A 40 -0.80 0.45 -2.33
C MET A 40 -1.03 1.34 -3.57
N GLU A 41 -1.99 2.25 -3.52
CA GLU A 41 -2.27 3.20 -4.60
C GLU A 41 -1.09 4.15 -4.83
N ALA A 42 -0.44 4.63 -3.75
CA ALA A 42 0.77 5.43 -3.84
C ALA A 42 1.91 4.67 -4.53
N CYS A 43 2.10 3.38 -4.21
CA CYS A 43 3.05 2.52 -4.92
C CYS A 43 2.68 2.34 -6.40
N GLN A 44 1.38 2.20 -6.75
CA GLN A 44 0.93 2.10 -8.16
C GLN A 44 1.20 3.37 -8.96
N GLN A 45 1.04 4.53 -8.32
CA GLN A 45 1.24 5.84 -8.95
C GLN A 45 2.73 6.23 -9.00
N GLY A 46 3.61 5.47 -8.34
CA GLY A 46 5.03 5.80 -8.24
C GLY A 46 5.29 7.05 -7.38
N MET A 47 4.44 7.28 -6.38
CA MET A 47 4.50 8.41 -5.46
C MET A 47 5.79 8.41 -4.63
N GLY A 48 6.23 9.59 -4.20
CA GLY A 48 7.34 9.72 -3.25
C GLY A 48 6.93 9.32 -1.83
N GLU A 49 7.88 8.84 -1.04
CA GLU A 49 7.66 8.49 0.37
C GLU A 49 7.18 9.69 1.21
N GLU A 50 7.80 10.87 1.03
CA GLU A 50 7.40 12.10 1.71
C GLU A 50 5.98 12.54 1.36
N GLU A 51 5.60 12.41 0.08
CA GLU A 51 4.26 12.77 -0.40
C GLU A 51 3.18 11.83 0.19
N LEU A 52 3.50 10.53 0.31
CA LEU A 52 2.63 9.57 0.99
C LEU A 52 2.52 9.87 2.49
N LEU A 53 3.63 10.20 3.16
CA LEU A 53 3.62 10.54 4.58
C LEU A 53 2.77 11.78 4.83
N ASP A 54 2.92 12.82 4.01
CA ASP A 54 2.12 14.04 4.13
C ASP A 54 0.63 13.76 3.90
N LEU A 55 0.28 12.86 2.97
CA LEU A 55 -1.11 12.43 2.74
C LEU A 55 -1.72 11.69 3.93
N LEU A 56 -0.96 10.81 4.59
CA LEU A 56 -1.42 10.03 5.74
C LEU A 56 -1.42 10.84 7.04
N MET A 57 -0.55 11.84 7.14
CA MET A 57 -0.45 12.77 8.27
C MET A 57 -1.72 13.63 8.46
N ASP A 58 -2.46 13.93 7.39
CA ASP A 58 -3.72 14.68 7.50
C ASP A 58 -4.80 13.93 8.31
N GLN A 59 -4.61 12.61 8.53
CA GLN A 59 -5.51 11.77 9.29
C GLN A 59 -5.01 11.41 10.70
N GLU A 60 -3.74 11.69 11.04
CA GLU A 60 -3.09 11.22 12.27
C GLU A 60 -2.26 12.31 12.98
N SER A 61 -2.13 12.22 14.31
CA SER A 61 -1.52 13.31 15.11
C SER A 61 0.01 13.22 15.28
N ASP A 62 0.63 12.07 14.95
CA ASP A 62 2.07 11.83 15.17
C ASP A 62 2.76 11.22 13.95
N ARG A 63 3.71 11.98 13.39
CA ARG A 63 4.49 11.58 12.21
C ARG A 63 5.35 10.34 12.44
N GLY A 64 5.91 10.18 13.63
CA GLY A 64 6.74 9.02 13.92
C GLY A 64 5.95 7.72 13.84
N THR A 65 4.72 7.73 14.35
CA THR A 65 3.80 6.59 14.28
C THR A 65 3.39 6.28 12.84
N VAL A 66 3.05 7.29 12.04
CA VAL A 66 2.68 7.13 10.62
C VAL A 66 3.84 6.52 9.81
N GLU A 67 5.06 7.03 10.00
CA GLU A 67 6.24 6.51 9.30
C GLU A 67 6.51 5.04 9.65
N GLU A 68 6.41 4.68 10.93
CA GLU A 68 6.58 3.30 11.38
C GLU A 68 5.54 2.36 10.75
N ASP A 69 4.27 2.79 10.70
CA ASP A 69 3.18 2.00 10.14
C ASP A 69 3.29 1.85 8.61
N VAL A 70 3.70 2.90 7.89
CA VAL A 70 4.00 2.83 6.45
C VAL A 70 5.11 1.83 6.21
N MET A 71 6.21 1.91 6.96
CA MET A 71 7.35 1.02 6.80
C MET A 71 7.01 -0.44 7.12
N LYS A 72 6.25 -0.71 8.18
CA LYS A 72 5.74 -2.06 8.49
C LYS A 72 4.85 -2.60 7.37
N THR A 73 3.97 -1.76 6.84
CA THR A 73 3.05 -2.15 5.77
C THR A 73 3.80 -2.47 4.48
N LEU A 74 4.77 -1.62 4.08
CA LEU A 74 5.62 -1.86 2.92
C LEU A 74 6.48 -3.14 3.08
N SER A 75 7.01 -3.38 4.28
CA SER A 75 7.71 -4.64 4.58
C SER A 75 6.78 -5.84 4.39
N ARG A 76 5.54 -5.74 4.86
CA ARG A 76 4.55 -6.81 4.69
C ARG A 76 4.17 -7.02 3.22
N PHE A 77 4.06 -5.95 2.43
CA PHE A 77 3.80 -6.06 1.00
C PHE A 77 4.93 -6.81 0.27
N ARG A 78 6.19 -6.57 0.64
CA ARG A 78 7.34 -7.31 0.09
C ARG A 78 7.30 -8.79 0.47
N GLU A 79 7.00 -9.12 1.72
CA GLU A 79 6.85 -10.52 2.17
C GLU A 79 5.73 -11.27 1.43
N LEU A 80 4.70 -10.54 0.99
CA LEU A 80 3.57 -11.07 0.23
C LEU A 80 3.79 -11.00 -1.29
N GLU A 81 4.97 -10.58 -1.74
CA GLU A 81 5.34 -10.41 -3.16
C GLU A 81 4.42 -9.43 -3.90
N LEU A 82 3.81 -8.49 -3.17
CA LEU A 82 2.89 -7.51 -3.76
C LEU A 82 3.60 -6.30 -4.36
N VAL A 83 4.82 -6.01 -3.91
CA VAL A 83 5.66 -4.91 -4.38
C VAL A 83 7.12 -5.36 -4.51
N GLU A 84 7.89 -4.69 -5.37
CA GLU A 84 9.31 -4.91 -5.66
C GLU A 84 10.17 -3.63 -5.58
#